data_AF-A0A1H1Q4M2-F1
#
_entry.id   AF-A0A1H1Q4M2-F1
#
_cell.length_a   1.000
_cell.length_b   1.000
_cell.length_c   1.000
_cell.angle_alpha   90.00
_cell.angle_beta   90.00
_cell.angle_gamma   90.00
#
_symmetry.space_group_name_H-M   'P 1'
#
loop_
_entity.id
_entity.type
_entity.pdbx_description
1 polymer ?
#
loop_
_entity_poly.entity_id
_entity_poly.type
_entity_poly.pdbx_seq_one_letter_code
_entity_poly.pdbx_strand_id
1 'polypeptide(L)' 'MFVTLIAVLCHGLSGTPGACVEEIVTDSSKSDITLQSCMIQGQIGIAKWMSEHPIYHADWTLQRYKCAPGHYELHVKA' A
#
# COMPACT_ATOMS: atom_id res chain seq x y z
N MET A 1 -19.32 -4.28 -1.75
CA MET A 1 -18.49 -3.30 -2.49
C MET A 1 -17.05 -3.77 -2.35
N PHE A 2 -16.34 -3.91 -3.46
CA PHE A 2 -14.93 -4.34 -3.44
C PHE A 2 -14.05 -3.15 -3.04
N VAL A 3 -13.00 -3.39 -2.28
CA VAL A 3 -12.05 -2.36 -1.84
C VAL A 3 -10.63 -2.92 -1.94
N THR A 4 -9.72 -2.09 -2.45
CA THR A 4 -8.30 -2.40 -2.53
C THR A 4 -7.51 -1.40 -1.69
N LEU A 5 -6.65 -1.91 -0.82
CA LEU A 5 -5.72 -1.11 -0.01
C LEU A 5 -4.37 -1.03 -0.74
N ILE A 6 -4.00 0.19 -1.12
CA ILE A 6 -2.75 0.46 -1.84
C ILE A 6 -1.83 1.28 -0.93
N ALA A 7 -0.58 0.86 -0.81
CA ALA A 7 0.49 1.62 -0.17
C ALA A 7 1.38 2.26 -1.23
N VAL A 8 1.82 3.48 -1.00
CA VAL A 8 2.84 4.16 -1.80
C VAL A 8 4.09 4.28 -0.97
N LEU A 9 5.11 3.56 -1.39
CA LEU A 9 6.35 3.36 -0.67
C LEU A 9 7.48 4.08 -1.39
N CYS A 10 8.28 4.85 -0.69
CA CYS A 10 9.44 5.51 -1.25
C CYS A 10 10.72 5.01 -0.59
N HIS A 11 11.72 4.73 -1.41
CA HIS A 11 13.02 4.25 -0.94
C HIS A 11 13.80 5.39 -0.27
N GLY A 12 14.27 5.18 0.96
CA GLY A 12 14.88 6.21 1.81
C GLY A 12 16.24 6.72 1.34
N LEU A 13 16.92 6.00 0.44
CA LEU A 13 18.29 6.34 -0.03
C LEU A 13 18.32 7.23 -1.28
N SER A 14 17.17 7.57 -1.87
CA SER A 14 17.11 8.32 -3.11
C SER A 14 16.45 9.67 -2.84
N GLY A 15 17.27 10.71 -2.65
CA GLY A 15 16.84 12.12 -2.73
C GLY A 15 16.35 12.54 -4.13
N THR A 16 15.95 11.57 -4.95
CA THR A 16 15.38 11.72 -6.28
C THR A 16 13.88 11.44 -6.18
N PRO A 17 12.99 12.35 -6.61
CA PRO A 17 11.52 12.17 -6.56
C PRO A 17 10.94 11.01 -7.42
N GLY A 18 11.75 10.01 -7.79
CA GLY A 18 11.45 9.00 -8.80
C GLY A 18 11.40 7.55 -8.32
N ALA A 19 11.72 7.23 -7.06
CA ALA A 19 11.74 5.85 -6.57
C ALA A 19 10.61 5.56 -5.57
N CYS A 20 9.39 6.00 -5.88
CA CYS A 20 8.19 5.60 -5.14
C CYS A 20 7.42 4.55 -5.94
N VAL A 21 7.09 3.43 -5.29
CA VAL A 21 6.33 2.33 -5.87
C VAL A 21 4.95 2.26 -5.23
N GLU A 22 3.93 1.97 -6.03
CA GLU A 22 2.60 1.65 -5.53
C GLU A 22 2.49 0.13 -5.40
N GLU A 23 2.01 -0.36 -4.26
CA GLU A 23 1.87 -1.78 -3.97
C GLU A 23 0.49 -2.08 -3.39
N ILE A 24 -0.10 -3.19 -3.85
CA ILE A 24 -1.37 -3.68 -3.32
C ILE A 24 -1.09 -4.47 -2.05
N VAL A 25 -1.49 -3.93 -0.92
CA VAL A 25 -1.29 -4.54 0.40
C VAL A 25 -2.31 -5.65 0.64
N THR A 26 -3.58 -5.35 0.39
CA THR A 26 -4.67 -6.31 0.46
C THR A 26 -5.89 -5.81 -0.31
N ASP A 27 -6.86 -6.69 -0.50
CA ASP A 27 -8.10 -6.41 -1.19
C ASP A 27 -9.25 -7.23 -0.59
N SER A 28 -10.50 -6.87 -0.90
CA SER A 28 -11.69 -7.53 -0.36
C SER A 28 -11.84 -9.01 -0.74
N SER A 29 -11.02 -9.57 -1.64
CA SER A 29 -10.98 -11.01 -1.90
C SER A 29 -10.03 -11.77 -0.98
N LYS A 30 -8.95 -11.13 -0.56
CA LYS A 30 -7.92 -11.73 0.32
C LYS A 30 -8.17 -11.46 1.79
N SER A 31 -8.94 -10.44 2.12
CA SER A 31 -9.25 -10.05 3.49
C SER A 31 -10.66 -9.45 3.55
N ASP A 32 -11.37 -9.59 4.67
CA ASP A 32 -12.66 -8.93 4.92
C ASP A 32 -12.50 -7.42 5.19
N ILE A 33 -11.79 -6.73 4.30
CA ILE A 33 -11.61 -5.28 4.31
C ILE A 33 -12.85 -4.62 3.69
N THR A 34 -13.39 -3.66 4.42
CA THR A 34 -14.47 -2.75 3.98
C THR A 34 -13.88 -1.36 3.75
N LEU A 35 -14.62 -0.48 3.05
CA LEU A 35 -14.12 0.88 2.80
C LEU A 35 -13.93 1.66 4.11
N GLN A 36 -14.84 1.48 5.07
CA GLN A 36 -14.71 2.08 6.39
C GLN A 36 -13.49 1.56 7.16
N SER A 37 -13.28 0.23 7.20
CA SER A 37 -12.12 -0.32 7.91
C SER A 37 -10.81 0.07 7.22
N CYS A 38 -10.79 0.18 5.89
CA CYS A 38 -9.65 0.69 5.14
C CYS A 38 -9.30 2.13 5.53
N MET A 39 -10.29 3.02 5.63
CA MET A 39 -10.05 4.43 5.98
C MET A 39 -9.62 4.62 7.44
N ILE A 40 -10.10 3.79 8.36
CA ILE A 40 -9.81 3.91 9.80
C ILE A 40 -8.53 3.16 10.18
N GLN A 41 -8.35 1.95 9.65
CA GLN A 41 -7.29 1.02 10.07
C GLN A 41 -6.27 0.72 8.97
N GLY A 42 -6.45 1.24 7.75
CA GLY A 42 -5.58 0.95 6.61
C GLY A 42 -4.12 1.28 6.90
N GLN A 43 -3.84 2.41 7.54
CA GLN A 43 -2.47 2.80 7.90
C GLN A 43 -1.80 1.80 8.86
N ILE A 44 -2.54 1.29 9.86
CA ILE A 44 -2.02 0.30 10.82
C ILE A 44 -1.77 -1.03 10.10
N GLY A 45 -2.71 -1.45 9.25
CA GLY A 45 -2.57 -2.65 8.42
C GLY A 45 -1.35 -2.58 7.50
N ILE A 46 -1.11 -1.43 6.87
CA ILE A 46 0.06 -1.20 6.01
C ILE A 46 1.35 -1.22 6.82
N ALA A 47 1.40 -0.57 7.99
CA ALA A 47 2.60 -0.56 8.82
C ALA A 47 2.99 -1.98 9.25
N LYS A 48 2.02 -2.80 9.65
CA LYS A 48 2.25 -4.21 9.97
C LYS A 48 2.73 -4.99 8.75
N TRP A 49 2.03 -4.87 7.62
CA TRP A 49 2.40 -5.54 6.37
C TRP A 49 3.82 -5.15 5.93
N MET A 50 4.18 -3.88 5.99
CA MET A 50 5.50 -3.38 5.66
C MET A 50 6.59 -3.98 6.56
N SER A 51 6.35 -4.05 7.87
CA SER A 51 7.29 -4.66 8.82
C SER A 51 7.51 -6.16 8.58
N GLU A 52 6.53 -6.85 8.01
CA GLU A 52 6.60 -8.28 7.68
C GLU A 52 7.11 -8.52 6.25
N HIS A 53 7.20 -7.48 5.41
CA HIS A 53 7.50 -7.62 3.99
C HIS A 53 9.00 -7.77 3.74
N PRO A 54 9.45 -8.81 3.02
CA PRO A 54 10.89 -9.08 2.82
C PRO A 54 11.63 -7.96 2.07
N ILE A 55 10.93 -7.14 1.28
CA ILE A 55 11.52 -6.03 0.51
C ILE A 55 11.36 -4.68 1.23
N TYR A 56 10.20 -4.44 1.86
CA TYR A 56 9.82 -3.11 2.33
C TYR A 56 10.06 -2.88 3.84
N HIS A 57 10.52 -3.90 4.56
CA HIS A 57 10.82 -3.79 5.99
C HIS A 57 12.03 -2.89 6.31
N ALA A 58 12.97 -2.72 5.38
CA ALA A 58 14.19 -1.93 5.55
C ALA A 58 14.37 -0.96 4.37
N ASP A 59 14.83 0.26 4.64
CA ASP A 59 15.11 1.29 3.62
C ASP A 59 13.91 1.78 2.79
N TRP A 60 12.68 1.44 3.18
CA TRP A 60 11.44 1.97 2.59
C TRP A 60 10.60 2.73 3.61
N THR A 61 9.91 3.75 3.13
CA THR A 61 9.03 4.58 3.95
C THR A 61 7.65 4.67 3.32
N LEU A 62 6.61 4.57 4.15
CA LEU A 62 5.24 4.79 3.70
C LEU A 62 5.02 6.29 3.47
N GLN A 63 4.87 6.71 2.22
CA GLN A 63 4.59 8.10 1.89
C GLN A 63 3.09 8.43 2.00
N ARG A 64 2.25 7.54 1.47
CA ARG A 64 0.79 7.67 1.50
C ARG A 64 0.13 6.31 1.28
N TYR A 65 -1.16 6.22 1.54
CA TYR A 65 -1.97 5.07 1.19
C TYR A 65 -3.29 5.48 0.58
N LYS A 66 -3.95 4.55 -0.11
CA LYS A 66 -5.22 4.76 -0.79
C LYS A 66 -6.15 3.58 -0.53
N CYS A 67 -7.43 3.89 -0.36
CA CYS A 67 -8.52 2.92 -0.32
C CYS A 67 -9.31 3.07 -1.62
N ALA A 68 -8.99 2.26 -2.62
CA ALA A 68 -9.67 2.30 -3.90
C ALA A 68 -10.94 1.43 -3.86
N PRO A 69 -12.13 1.98 -4.15
CA PRO A 69 -13.30 1.16 -4.38
C PRO A 69 -13.14 0.43 -5.74
N GLY A 70 -13.32 -0.89 -5.75
CA GLY A 70 -13.15 -1.74 -6.93
C GLY A 70 -11.79 -2.42 -7.02
N HIS A 71 -11.63 -3.25 -8.05
CA HIS A 71 -10.36 -3.89 -8.37
C HIS A 71 -9.36 -2.83 -8.83
N TYR A 72 -8.21 -2.79 -8.16
CA TYR A 72 -7.12 -1.89 -8.52
C TYR A 72 -6.03 -2.68 -9.24
N GLU A 73 -5.59 -2.17 -10.38
CA GLU A 73 -4.44 -2.70 -11.12
C GLU A 73 -3.28 -1.69 -11.01
N LEU A 74 -2.13 -2.19 -10.55
CA LEU A 74 -0.90 -1.40 -10.48
C LEU A 74 -0.51 -1.00 -11.90
N HIS A 75 -0.62 0.29 -12.21
CA HIS A 75 -0.10 0.82 -13.45
C HIS A 75 1.41 1.00 -13.30
N VAL A 76 2.18 -0.06 -13.59
CA VAL A 76 3.63 0.07 -13.78
C VAL A 76 3.82 0.94 -15.02
N LYS A 77 4.25 2.18 -14.82
CA LYS A 77 4.69 3.04 -15.90
C LYS A 77 6.01 2.47 -16.40
N ALA A 78 5.96 1.74 -17.52
CA ALA A 78 7.12 1.21 -18.22
C ALA A 78 8.08 2.33 -18.67
#